data_AF-A0A2N1W9N4-F1
#
_entry.id   AF-A0A2N1W9N4-F1
#
_cell.length_a   1.000
_cell.length_b   1.000
_cell.length_c   1.000
_cell.angle_alpha   90.00
_cell.angle_beta   90.00
_cell.angle_gamma   90.00
#
_symmetry.space_group_name_H-M   'P 1'
#
loop_
_entity.id
_entity.type
_entity.pdbx_description
1 polymer ?
#
loop_
_entity_poly.entity_id
_entity_poly.type
_entity_poly.pdbx_seq_one_letter_code
_entity_poly.pdbx_strand_id
1 'polypeptide(L)'
;MQARVWSLATLILLIGAGSLGAQQTPSDLERSRQRLAEIRAERERLQQQQTRLRGQVTDVGAELRNLERQRETTNRLVNEIEVQISGLGSELQRSTAELALAQDNLLERRAVLQRRLADIYKRGRLYTFQVLLSAASFGDLLTRYKYLYLTSRQDKVLVGEVESLASRVQRQRDNLLGIQSELDRRRREREAELERFALLAQQRQSRLRDLQRSSSQTQERLTKLQRDEARLNDLLASLERARRAAEASRGGATG
;
A
#
# COMPACT_ATOMS: atom_id res chain seq x y z
N MET A 1 -43.20 40.64 -1.06
CA MET A 1 -42.38 41.70 -0.45
C MET A 1 -41.64 42.42 -1.57
N GLN A 2 -42.31 43.32 -2.28
CA GLN A 2 -42.18 44.79 -2.11
C GLN A 2 -40.70 45.22 -2.20
N ALA A 3 -40.16 45.46 -3.39
CA ALA A 3 -40.28 46.66 -4.24
C ALA A 3 -39.67 47.92 -3.60
N ARG A 4 -38.53 48.37 -4.15
CA ARG A 4 -38.15 49.80 -4.22
C ARG A 4 -37.38 50.07 -5.52
N VAL A 5 -38.16 50.41 -6.54
CA VAL A 5 -37.80 51.40 -7.58
C VAL A 5 -37.63 52.76 -6.89
N TRP A 6 -36.82 53.66 -7.46
CA TRP A 6 -36.85 55.14 -7.46
C TRP A 6 -35.47 55.58 -8.00
N SER A 7 -35.24 56.54 -8.91
CA SER A 7 -36.02 57.41 -9.78
C SER A 7 -35.00 58.12 -10.69
N LEU A 8 -35.40 58.48 -11.91
CA LEU A 8 -34.67 59.37 -12.81
C LEU A 8 -34.28 60.70 -12.13
N ALA A 9 -33.05 61.16 -12.41
CA ALA A 9 -32.70 62.58 -12.39
C ALA A 9 -31.62 62.85 -13.46
N THR A 10 -32.07 63.12 -14.68
CA THR A 10 -31.32 63.81 -15.71
C THR A 10 -31.09 65.27 -15.28
N LEU A 11 -29.84 65.69 -15.15
CA LEU A 11 -29.49 67.11 -15.13
C LEU A 11 -28.31 67.34 -16.08
N ILE A 12 -28.66 67.80 -17.29
CA ILE A 12 -27.72 68.43 -18.21
C ILE A 12 -27.41 69.81 -17.63
N LEU A 13 -26.14 70.04 -17.26
CA LEU A 13 -25.61 71.38 -17.07
C LEU A 13 -24.39 71.56 -17.98
N LEU A 14 -24.64 72.26 -19.08
CA LEU A 14 -23.64 72.91 -19.91
C LEU A 14 -23.04 74.09 -19.13
N ILE A 15 -21.71 74.25 -19.16
CA ILE A 15 -20.92 75.51 -19.19
C ILE A 15 -19.56 75.25 -18.51
N GLY A 16 -18.49 75.55 -19.26
CA GLY A 16 -17.19 75.88 -18.68
C GLY A 16 -16.02 75.03 -19.18
N ALA A 17 -15.52 75.32 -20.38
CA ALA A 17 -14.14 75.02 -20.76
C ALA A 17 -13.19 75.87 -19.90
N GLY A 18 -13.01 75.48 -18.65
CA GLY A 18 -11.94 75.96 -17.78
C GLY A 18 -10.90 74.85 -17.71
N SER A 19 -9.71 75.09 -18.23
CA SER A 19 -8.51 74.31 -17.99
C SER A 19 -8.18 74.34 -16.50
N LEU A 20 -8.87 73.50 -15.74
CA LEU A 20 -8.42 73.05 -14.43
C LEU A 20 -7.17 72.22 -14.68
N GLY A 21 -6.02 72.88 -14.66
CA GLY A 21 -4.76 72.21 -14.38
C GLY A 21 -4.97 71.45 -13.07
N ALA A 22 -5.17 70.14 -13.18
CA ALA A 22 -5.31 69.26 -12.03
C ALA A 22 -4.04 69.44 -11.20
N GLN A 23 -4.16 70.21 -10.12
CA GLN A 23 -3.08 70.53 -9.22
C GLN A 23 -2.85 69.30 -8.33
N GLN A 24 -2.34 68.23 -8.96
CA GLN A 24 -1.96 67.00 -8.28
C GLN A 24 -0.73 67.32 -7.44
N THR A 25 -0.88 67.13 -6.13
CA THR A 25 0.06 67.61 -5.14
C THR A 25 1.24 66.65 -4.96
N PRO A 26 2.45 67.13 -4.57
CA PRO A 26 3.58 66.26 -4.21
C PRO A 26 3.22 65.14 -3.23
N SER A 27 2.23 65.37 -2.36
CA SER A 27 1.68 64.38 -1.42
C SER A 27 1.02 63.16 -2.08
N ASP A 28 0.47 63.28 -3.29
CA ASP A 28 -0.19 62.16 -3.97
C ASP A 28 0.83 61.16 -4.54
N LEU A 29 2.02 61.66 -4.94
CA LEU A 29 3.14 60.84 -5.37
C LEU A 29 3.73 60.04 -4.20
N GLU A 30 3.92 60.69 -3.04
CA GLU A 30 4.41 60.06 -1.81
C GLU A 30 3.47 58.94 -1.35
N ARG A 31 2.16 59.20 -1.33
CA ARG A 31 1.12 58.20 -0.99
C ARG A 31 1.14 57.01 -1.95
N SER A 32 1.29 57.26 -3.26
CA SER A 32 1.36 56.19 -4.26
C SER A 32 2.61 55.32 -4.09
N ARG A 33 3.76 55.93 -3.75
CA ARG A 33 5.01 55.20 -3.43
C ARG A 33 4.88 54.35 -2.17
N GLN A 34 4.29 54.90 -1.11
CA GLN A 34 4.01 54.15 0.12
C GLN A 34 3.10 52.95 -0.16
N ARG A 35 2.01 53.17 -0.91
CA ARG A 35 1.08 52.10 -1.28
C ARG A 35 1.74 51.00 -2.11
N LEU A 36 2.63 51.36 -3.03
CA LEU A 36 3.42 50.40 -3.80
C LEU A 36 4.36 49.57 -2.92
N ALA A 37 5.01 50.20 -1.94
CA ALA A 37 5.87 49.50 -0.98
C ALA A 37 5.08 48.51 -0.11
N GLU A 38 3.89 48.90 0.36
CA GLU A 38 2.97 48.01 1.08
C GLU A 38 2.57 46.79 0.24
N ILE A 39 2.17 47.00 -1.01
CA ILE A 39 1.78 45.92 -1.93
C ILE A 39 2.94 44.98 -2.20
N ARG A 40 4.16 45.50 -2.39
CA ARG A 40 5.36 44.67 -2.59
C ARG A 40 5.65 43.81 -1.37
N ALA A 41 5.57 44.39 -0.17
CA ALA A 41 5.78 43.65 1.08
C ALA A 41 4.70 42.58 1.30
N GLU A 42 3.43 42.89 1.00
CA GLU A 42 2.34 41.91 1.08
C GLU A 42 2.52 40.78 0.06
N ARG A 43 2.91 41.12 -1.18
CA ARG A 43 3.19 40.14 -2.24
C ARG A 43 4.30 39.19 -1.81
N GLU A 44 5.40 39.69 -1.25
CA GLU A 44 6.50 38.86 -0.79
C GLU A 44 6.07 37.89 0.32
N ARG A 45 5.29 38.38 1.30
CA ARG A 45 4.72 37.54 2.36
C ARG A 45 3.83 36.43 1.80
N LEU A 46 2.93 36.77 0.86
CA LEU A 46 2.06 35.78 0.22
C LEU A 46 2.85 34.80 -0.67
N GLN A 47 3.94 35.22 -1.30
CA GLN A 47 4.82 34.33 -2.06
C GLN A 47 5.48 33.30 -1.14
N GLN A 48 6.01 33.73 0.01
CA GLN A 48 6.57 32.81 0.99
C GLN A 48 5.51 31.84 1.53
N GLN A 49 4.31 32.34 1.83
CA GLN A 49 3.18 31.50 2.24
C GLN A 49 2.83 30.47 1.16
N GLN A 50 2.79 30.88 -0.11
CA GLN A 50 2.47 29.99 -1.23
C GLN A 50 3.52 28.88 -1.40
N THR A 51 4.80 29.19 -1.25
CA THR A 51 5.87 28.18 -1.27
C THR A 51 5.71 27.17 -0.14
N ARG A 52 5.40 27.63 1.08
CA ARG A 52 5.13 26.75 2.23
C ARG A 52 3.92 25.85 1.98
N LEU A 53 2.82 26.39 1.47
CA LEU A 53 1.61 25.62 1.15
C LEU A 53 1.88 24.54 0.10
N ARG A 54 2.63 24.87 -0.96
CA ARG A 54 3.02 23.89 -1.99
C ARG A 54 3.91 22.77 -1.42
N GLY A 55 4.83 23.10 -0.52
CA GLY A 55 5.61 22.11 0.22
C GLY A 55 4.71 21.16 1.00
N GLN A 56 3.81 21.72 1.82
CA GLN A 56 2.86 20.92 2.61
C GLN A 56 1.94 20.03 1.77
N VAL A 57 1.45 20.53 0.61
CA VAL A 57 0.67 19.71 -0.35
C VAL A 57 1.48 18.53 -0.86
N THR A 58 2.76 18.75 -1.16
CA THR A 58 3.66 17.71 -1.66
C THR A 58 3.95 16.67 -0.58
N ASP A 59 4.22 17.11 0.64
CA ASP A 59 4.48 16.25 1.80
C ASP A 59 3.27 15.38 2.15
N VAL A 60 2.08 15.98 2.28
CA VAL A 60 0.84 15.23 2.55
C VAL A 60 0.51 14.27 1.40
N GLY A 61 0.78 14.67 0.15
CA GLY A 61 0.65 13.78 -1.01
C GLY A 61 1.61 12.58 -0.95
N ALA A 62 2.85 12.77 -0.50
CA ALA A 62 3.82 11.69 -0.30
C ALA A 62 3.40 10.76 0.85
N GLU A 63 2.90 11.33 1.94
CA GLU A 63 2.34 10.59 3.07
C GLU A 63 1.17 9.68 2.66
N LEU A 64 0.27 10.15 1.79
CA LEU A 64 -0.82 9.34 1.25
C LEU A 64 -0.31 8.19 0.37
N ARG A 65 0.68 8.44 -0.51
CA ARG A 65 1.31 7.38 -1.31
C ARG A 65 2.06 6.34 -0.46
N ASN A 66 2.64 6.78 0.66
CA ASN A 66 3.27 5.86 1.62
C ASN A 66 2.22 4.98 2.29
N LEU A 67 1.09 5.55 2.72
CA LEU A 67 -0.02 4.77 3.30
C LEU A 67 -0.55 3.72 2.31
N GLU A 68 -0.74 4.09 1.04
CA GLU A 68 -1.25 3.14 0.05
C GLU A 68 -0.26 1.97 -0.17
N ARG A 69 1.05 2.27 -0.25
CA ARG A 69 2.08 1.23 -0.31
C ARG A 69 2.10 0.30 0.91
N GLN A 70 1.84 0.84 2.10
CA GLN A 70 1.72 0.03 3.32
C GLN A 70 0.50 -0.89 3.22
N ARG A 71 -0.67 -0.38 2.81
CA ARG A 71 -1.88 -1.20 2.58
C ARG A 71 -1.64 -2.33 1.60
N GLU A 72 -1.00 -2.05 0.46
CA GLU A 72 -0.65 -3.08 -0.52
C GLU A 72 0.27 -4.15 0.07
N THR A 73 1.25 -3.75 0.88
CA THR A 73 2.21 -4.67 1.51
C THR A 73 1.52 -5.59 2.52
N THR A 74 0.64 -5.04 3.37
CA THR A 74 -0.16 -5.84 4.32
C THR A 74 -1.04 -6.85 3.58
N ASN A 75 -1.65 -6.47 2.45
CA ASN A 75 -2.44 -7.39 1.63
C ASN A 75 -1.59 -8.49 0.99
N ARG A 76 -0.42 -8.14 0.42
CA ARG A 76 0.50 -9.11 -0.19
C ARG A 76 0.97 -10.16 0.82
N LEU A 77 1.25 -9.75 2.06
CA LEU A 77 1.69 -10.68 3.11
C LEU A 77 0.65 -11.77 3.40
N VAL A 78 -0.63 -11.40 3.50
CA VAL A 78 -1.70 -12.38 3.74
C VAL A 78 -1.87 -13.32 2.53
N ASN A 79 -1.82 -12.78 1.32
CA ASN A 79 -1.95 -13.59 0.10
C ASN A 79 -0.80 -14.60 -0.03
N GLU A 80 0.43 -14.21 0.33
CA GLU A 80 1.60 -15.11 0.32
C GLU A 80 1.40 -16.29 1.29
N ILE A 81 0.88 -16.03 2.49
CA ILE A 81 0.58 -17.10 3.47
C ILE A 81 -0.51 -18.04 2.93
N GLU A 82 -1.53 -17.52 2.25
CA GLU A 82 -2.58 -18.35 1.63
C GLU A 82 -2.01 -19.27 0.54
N VAL A 83 -1.09 -18.77 -0.29
CA VAL A 83 -0.38 -19.58 -1.29
C VAL A 83 0.44 -20.67 -0.63
N GLN A 84 1.16 -20.36 0.45
CA GLN A 84 1.94 -21.34 1.22
C GLN A 84 1.05 -22.44 1.81
N ILE A 85 -0.12 -22.11 2.36
CA ILE A 85 -1.08 -23.09 2.88
C ILE A 85 -1.57 -24.00 1.75
N SER A 86 -1.88 -23.46 0.58
CA SER A 86 -2.32 -24.26 -0.57
C SER A 86 -1.23 -25.24 -1.03
N GLY A 87 0.02 -24.80 -1.06
CA GLY A 87 1.17 -25.64 -1.39
C GLY A 87 1.35 -26.79 -0.39
N LEU A 88 1.37 -26.47 0.91
CA LEU A 88 1.49 -27.46 1.98
C LEU A 88 0.31 -28.43 2.03
N GLY A 89 -0.92 -27.96 1.76
CA GLY A 89 -2.10 -28.80 1.66
C GLY A 89 -2.00 -29.83 0.53
N SER A 90 -1.47 -29.42 -0.62
CA SER A 90 -1.24 -30.32 -1.76
C SER A 90 -0.16 -31.37 -1.44
N GLU A 91 0.93 -30.96 -0.78
CA GLU A 91 2.00 -31.87 -0.35
C GLU A 91 1.50 -32.89 0.69
N LEU A 92 0.65 -32.45 1.62
CA LEU A 92 0.02 -33.30 2.62
C LEU A 92 -0.91 -34.33 1.98
N GLN A 93 -1.71 -33.94 0.98
CA GLN A 93 -2.58 -34.86 0.24
C GLN A 93 -1.75 -35.96 -0.43
N ARG A 94 -0.66 -35.59 -1.12
CA ARG A 94 0.25 -36.55 -1.74
C ARG A 94 0.87 -37.50 -0.71
N SER A 95 1.39 -36.96 0.39
CA SER A 95 2.03 -37.76 1.44
C SER A 95 1.03 -38.72 2.12
N THR A 96 -0.23 -38.29 2.25
CA THR A 96 -1.32 -39.13 2.79
C THR A 96 -1.67 -40.28 1.84
N ALA A 97 -1.70 -40.02 0.53
CA ALA A 97 -1.92 -41.07 -0.48
C ALA A 97 -0.76 -42.08 -0.51
N GLU A 98 0.49 -41.60 -0.46
CA GLU A 98 1.68 -42.46 -0.36
C GLU A 98 1.65 -43.34 0.90
N LEU A 99 1.24 -42.78 2.05
CA LEU A 99 1.07 -43.54 3.28
C LEU A 99 -0.01 -44.63 3.16
N ALA A 100 -1.17 -44.31 2.58
CA ALA A 100 -2.25 -45.28 2.40
C ALA A 100 -1.81 -46.47 1.53
N LEU A 101 -1.14 -46.19 0.41
CA LEU A 101 -0.58 -47.24 -0.46
C LEU A 101 0.47 -48.11 0.26
N ALA A 102 1.33 -47.50 1.07
CA ALA A 102 2.34 -48.23 1.85
C ALA A 102 1.68 -49.12 2.92
N GLN A 103 0.62 -48.64 3.58
CA GLN A 103 -0.17 -49.41 4.54
C GLN A 103 -0.86 -50.61 3.88
N ASP A 104 -1.47 -50.41 2.71
CA ASP A 104 -2.11 -51.48 1.95
C ASP A 104 -1.09 -52.56 1.53
N ASN A 105 0.09 -52.14 1.03
CA ASN A 105 1.16 -53.07 0.66
C ASN A 105 1.65 -53.89 1.86
N LEU A 106 1.79 -53.24 3.02
CA LEU A 106 2.20 -53.90 4.26
C LEU A 106 1.16 -54.94 4.71
N LEU A 107 -0.13 -54.63 4.62
CA LEU A 107 -1.21 -55.56 4.95
C LEU A 107 -1.24 -56.77 4.01
N GLU A 108 -1.10 -56.54 2.70
CA GLU A 108 -1.05 -57.61 1.70
C GLU A 108 0.12 -58.58 1.98
N ARG A 109 1.32 -58.04 2.19
CA ARG A 109 2.51 -58.87 2.46
C ARG A 109 2.41 -59.64 3.77
N ARG A 110 1.88 -59.02 4.82
CA ARG A 110 1.61 -59.71 6.09
C ARG A 110 0.63 -60.86 5.92
N ALA A 111 -0.45 -60.68 5.13
CA ALA A 111 -1.40 -61.75 4.84
C ALA A 111 -0.74 -62.90 4.06
N VAL A 112 0.10 -62.59 3.08
CA VAL A 112 0.89 -63.58 2.32
C VAL A 112 1.83 -64.35 3.25
N LEU A 113 2.57 -63.65 4.13
CA LEU A 113 3.47 -64.29 5.10
C LEU A 113 2.70 -65.18 6.07
N GLN A 114 1.57 -64.71 6.61
CA GLN A 114 0.72 -65.45 7.53
C GLN A 114 0.17 -66.73 6.89
N ARG A 115 -0.33 -66.64 5.65
CA ARG A 115 -0.81 -67.82 4.91
C ARG A 115 0.31 -68.84 4.69
N ARG A 116 1.50 -68.38 4.30
CA ARG A 116 2.66 -69.25 4.10
C ARG A 116 3.15 -69.90 5.38
N LEU A 117 3.19 -69.16 6.50
CA LEU A 117 3.50 -69.72 7.82
C LEU A 117 2.47 -70.78 8.23
N ALA A 118 1.19 -70.51 8.00
CA ALA A 118 0.14 -71.48 8.24
C ALA A 118 0.30 -72.73 7.35
N ASP A 119 0.68 -72.59 6.08
CA ASP A 119 0.92 -73.73 5.18
C ASP A 119 2.15 -74.56 5.60
N ILE A 120 3.19 -73.91 6.14
CA ILE A 120 4.35 -74.59 6.73
C ILE A 120 3.93 -75.35 8.00
N TYR A 121 3.10 -74.75 8.85
CA TYR A 121 2.71 -75.32 10.15
C TYR A 121 1.61 -76.38 10.06
N LYS A 122 0.64 -76.23 9.13
CA LYS A 122 -0.45 -77.17 8.87
C LYS A 122 0.00 -78.49 8.24
N ARG A 123 1.26 -78.57 7.77
CA ARG A 123 1.90 -79.83 7.34
C ARG A 123 2.41 -80.70 8.50
N GLY A 124 2.16 -80.34 9.77
CA GLY A 124 2.11 -81.27 10.91
C GLY A 124 3.16 -81.07 12.02
N ARG A 125 2.70 -81.20 13.29
CA ARG A 125 3.46 -81.00 14.54
C ARG A 125 4.58 -82.03 14.82
N LEU A 126 4.64 -83.13 14.08
CA LEU A 126 5.70 -84.15 14.21
C LEU A 126 6.82 -84.00 13.16
N TYR A 127 6.67 -83.06 12.22
CA TYR A 127 7.58 -82.87 11.08
C TYR A 127 8.49 -81.63 11.22
N THR A 128 8.20 -80.71 12.15
CA THR A 128 8.85 -79.38 12.24
C THR A 128 10.32 -79.44 12.66
N PHE A 129 10.67 -80.33 13.61
CA PHE A 129 12.05 -80.50 14.06
C PHE A 129 12.79 -81.61 13.30
N GLN A 130 12.08 -82.65 12.86
CA GLN A 130 12.66 -83.70 12.02
C GLN A 130 13.04 -83.18 10.63
N VAL A 131 12.25 -82.33 9.96
CA VAL A 131 12.60 -81.79 8.63
C VAL A 131 13.63 -80.66 8.65
N LEU A 132 13.82 -79.96 9.78
CA LEU A 132 15.04 -79.17 9.98
C LEU A 132 16.31 -80.04 9.94
N LEU A 133 16.18 -81.36 10.09
CA LEU A 133 17.26 -82.36 10.02
C LEU A 133 17.05 -83.42 8.91
N SER A 134 15.91 -83.43 8.21
CA SER A 134 15.47 -84.50 7.29
C SER A 134 14.63 -84.01 6.10
N ALA A 135 14.87 -82.78 5.60
CA ALA A 135 14.34 -82.39 4.31
C ALA A 135 14.84 -83.35 3.21
N ALA A 136 14.07 -83.56 2.13
CA ALA A 136 14.45 -84.42 0.99
C ALA A 136 15.86 -84.10 0.44
N SER A 137 16.39 -82.91 0.73
CA SER A 137 17.81 -82.62 0.92
C SER A 137 17.97 -81.45 1.90
N PHE A 138 19.11 -81.33 2.61
CA PHE A 138 19.47 -80.17 3.46
C PHE A 138 19.30 -78.80 2.75
N GLY A 139 19.44 -78.78 1.41
CA GLY A 139 19.26 -77.58 0.60
C GLY A 139 17.83 -77.04 0.55
N ASP A 140 16.80 -77.89 0.61
CA ASP A 140 15.39 -77.45 0.53
C ASP A 140 14.95 -76.73 1.81
N LEU A 141 15.47 -77.19 2.96
CA LEU A 141 15.29 -76.54 4.25
C LEU A 141 15.98 -75.17 4.31
N LEU A 142 17.25 -75.12 3.92
CA LEU A 142 18.03 -73.89 3.91
C LEU A 142 17.38 -72.83 3.01
N THR A 143 16.79 -73.26 1.88
CA THR A 143 16.04 -72.39 0.97
C THR A 143 14.79 -71.82 1.61
N ARG A 144 13.99 -72.61 2.34
CA ARG A 144 12.78 -72.13 3.05
C ARG A 144 13.11 -71.19 4.20
N TYR A 145 14.15 -71.50 4.99
CA TYR A 145 14.62 -70.63 6.06
C TYR A 145 15.15 -69.30 5.51
N LYS A 146 16.02 -69.36 4.48
CA LYS A 146 16.53 -68.17 3.79
C LYS A 146 15.38 -67.31 3.24
N TYR A 147 14.36 -67.93 2.66
CA TYR A 147 13.19 -67.21 2.17
C TYR A 147 12.41 -66.51 3.29
N LEU A 148 12.06 -67.21 4.38
CA LEU A 148 11.37 -66.61 5.54
C LEU A 148 12.18 -65.47 6.17
N TYR A 149 13.49 -65.65 6.28
CA TYR A 149 14.39 -64.61 6.78
C TYR A 149 14.38 -63.37 5.88
N LEU A 150 14.46 -63.55 4.56
CA LEU A 150 14.42 -62.44 3.60
C LEU A 150 13.06 -61.73 3.60
N THR A 151 11.94 -62.48 3.64
CA THR A 151 10.59 -61.90 3.73
C THR A 151 10.39 -61.14 5.04
N SER A 152 10.78 -61.71 6.18
CA SER A 152 10.67 -61.01 7.47
C SER A 152 11.53 -59.74 7.51
N ARG A 153 12.73 -59.77 6.92
CA ARG A 153 13.57 -58.58 6.79
C ARG A 153 12.90 -57.51 5.93
N GLN A 154 12.27 -57.90 4.82
CA GLN A 154 11.57 -56.97 3.95
C GLN A 154 10.32 -56.37 4.61
N ASP A 155 9.56 -57.16 5.37
CA ASP A 155 8.42 -56.67 6.14
C ASP A 155 8.84 -55.67 7.22
N LYS A 156 9.99 -55.90 7.88
CA LYS A 156 10.56 -54.93 8.84
C LYS A 156 10.91 -53.61 8.18
N VAL A 157 11.47 -53.63 6.97
CA VAL A 157 11.76 -52.40 6.21
C VAL A 157 10.48 -51.64 5.89
N LEU A 158 9.44 -52.33 5.41
CA LEU A 158 8.15 -51.71 5.08
C LEU A 158 7.44 -51.11 6.30
N VAL A 159 7.52 -51.77 7.47
CA VAL A 159 7.02 -51.19 8.72
C VAL A 159 7.72 -49.87 9.02
N GLY A 160 9.06 -49.83 8.91
CA GLY A 160 9.81 -48.60 9.11
C GLY A 160 9.47 -47.49 8.10
N GLU A 161 9.21 -47.85 6.84
CA GLU A 161 8.75 -46.90 5.81
C GLU A 161 7.37 -46.32 6.15
N VAL A 162 6.42 -47.16 6.56
CA VAL A 162 5.08 -46.72 7.00
C VAL A 162 5.15 -45.82 8.23
N GLU A 163 5.95 -46.18 9.24
CA GLU A 163 6.15 -45.37 10.45
C GLU A 163 6.77 -44.00 10.14
N SER A 164 7.75 -43.97 9.22
CA SER A 164 8.40 -42.74 8.75
C SER A 164 7.43 -41.84 7.97
N LEU A 165 6.64 -42.42 7.06
CA LEU A 165 5.59 -41.71 6.31
C LEU A 165 4.51 -41.18 7.23
N ALA A 166 4.03 -41.98 8.18
CA ALA A 166 3.04 -41.55 9.17
C ALA A 166 3.56 -40.37 10.00
N SER A 167 4.81 -40.44 10.47
CA SER A 167 5.46 -39.36 11.20
C SER A 167 5.60 -38.09 10.35
N ARG A 168 5.88 -38.22 9.05
CA ARG A 168 5.96 -37.09 8.11
C ARG A 168 4.60 -36.43 7.90
N VAL A 169 3.55 -37.23 7.65
CA VAL A 169 2.17 -36.75 7.50
C VAL A 169 1.72 -36.02 8.76
N GLN A 170 2.02 -36.56 9.94
CA GLN A 170 1.66 -35.90 11.20
C GLN A 170 2.36 -34.53 11.34
N ARG A 171 3.67 -34.46 11.10
CA ARG A 171 4.39 -33.17 11.13
C ARG A 171 3.86 -32.15 10.12
N GLN A 172 3.53 -32.60 8.90
CA GLN A 172 2.94 -31.74 7.88
C GLN A 172 1.56 -31.21 8.31
N ARG A 173 0.72 -32.04 8.95
CA ARG A 173 -0.56 -31.61 9.53
C ARG A 173 -0.38 -30.58 10.62
N ASP A 174 0.51 -30.84 11.57
CA ASP A 174 0.77 -29.93 12.70
C ASP A 174 1.31 -28.58 12.19
N ASN A 175 2.20 -28.60 11.20
CA ASN A 175 2.71 -27.39 10.55
C ASN A 175 1.58 -26.61 9.84
N LEU A 176 0.72 -27.31 9.08
CA LEU A 176 -0.41 -26.69 8.40
C LEU A 176 -1.39 -26.02 9.38
N LEU A 177 -1.70 -26.69 10.50
CA LEU A 177 -2.54 -26.13 11.57
C LEU A 177 -1.89 -24.89 12.19
N GLY A 178 -0.58 -24.92 12.45
CA GLY A 178 0.17 -23.78 12.93
C GLY A 178 0.07 -22.58 11.99
N ILE A 179 0.32 -22.79 10.69
CA ILE A 179 0.26 -21.73 9.67
C ILE A 179 -1.18 -21.21 9.47
N GLN A 180 -2.20 -22.07 9.54
CA GLN A 180 -3.60 -21.63 9.50
C GLN A 180 -3.96 -20.73 10.68
N SER A 181 -3.53 -21.08 11.90
CA SER A 181 -3.76 -20.25 13.08
C SER A 181 -3.07 -18.89 12.97
N GLU A 182 -1.87 -18.87 12.40
CA GLU A 182 -1.13 -17.64 12.10
C GLU A 182 -1.86 -16.83 11.02
N LEU A 183 -2.37 -17.45 9.95
CA LEU A 183 -3.15 -16.77 8.93
C LEU A 183 -4.38 -16.08 9.52
N ASP A 184 -5.13 -16.76 10.39
CA ASP A 184 -6.31 -16.18 11.03
C ASP A 184 -5.95 -14.97 11.91
N ARG A 185 -4.83 -15.06 12.64
CA ARG A 185 -4.29 -13.93 13.40
C ARG A 185 -3.91 -12.78 12.47
N ARG A 186 -3.19 -13.06 11.39
CA ARG A 186 -2.76 -12.06 10.39
C ARG A 186 -3.92 -11.41 9.66
N ARG A 187 -5.01 -12.14 9.39
CA ARG A 187 -6.23 -11.58 8.79
C ARG A 187 -6.90 -10.57 9.70
N ARG A 188 -7.00 -10.87 11.01
CA ARG A 188 -7.53 -9.92 12.01
C ARG A 188 -6.64 -8.69 12.16
N GLU A 189 -5.32 -8.89 12.23
CA GLU A 189 -4.35 -7.79 12.28
C GLU A 189 -4.47 -6.90 11.03
N ARG A 190 -4.53 -7.49 9.83
CA ARG A 190 -4.72 -6.79 8.56
C ARG A 190 -6.01 -5.97 8.58
N GLU A 191 -7.13 -6.54 9.01
CA GLU A 191 -8.42 -5.84 9.01
C GLU A 191 -8.37 -4.60 9.90
N ALA A 192 -7.84 -4.74 11.12
CA ALA A 192 -7.63 -3.61 12.02
C ALA A 192 -6.65 -2.56 11.45
N GLU A 193 -5.58 -2.99 10.77
CA GLU A 193 -4.66 -2.08 10.08
C GLU A 193 -5.33 -1.35 8.91
N LEU A 194 -6.11 -2.03 8.08
CA LEU A 194 -6.80 -1.43 6.94
C LEU A 194 -7.84 -0.40 7.38
N GLU A 195 -8.56 -0.65 8.47
CA GLU A 195 -9.46 0.33 9.07
C GLU A 195 -8.70 1.57 9.54
N ARG A 196 -7.59 1.38 10.27
CA ARG A 196 -6.73 2.49 10.71
C ARG A 196 -6.18 3.29 9.52
N PHE A 197 -5.74 2.60 8.47
CA PHE A 197 -5.25 3.24 7.25
C PHE A 197 -6.35 4.02 6.53
N ALA A 198 -7.58 3.50 6.48
CA ALA A 198 -8.71 4.20 5.88
C ALA A 198 -9.01 5.52 6.62
N LEU A 199 -9.03 5.50 7.95
CA LEU A 199 -9.23 6.69 8.78
C LEU A 199 -8.11 7.72 8.56
N LEU A 200 -6.85 7.28 8.58
CA LEU A 200 -5.68 8.15 8.34
C LEU A 200 -5.70 8.74 6.93
N ALA A 201 -6.03 7.93 5.91
CA ALA A 201 -6.13 8.38 4.54
C ALA A 201 -7.24 9.43 4.38
N GLN A 202 -8.41 9.22 4.99
CA GLN A 202 -9.50 10.18 4.96
C GLN A 202 -9.11 11.51 5.60
N GLN A 203 -8.48 11.47 6.77
CA GLN A 203 -8.01 12.67 7.48
C GLN A 203 -6.98 13.44 6.63
N ARG A 204 -5.99 12.74 6.07
CA ARG A 204 -4.95 13.34 5.23
C ARG A 204 -5.51 13.87 3.92
N GLN A 205 -6.46 13.17 3.29
CA GLN A 205 -7.11 13.64 2.07
C GLN A 205 -7.93 14.91 2.33
N SER A 206 -8.60 15.02 3.48
CA SER A 206 -9.27 16.26 3.87
C SER A 206 -8.29 17.41 4.01
N ARG A 207 -7.21 17.19 4.78
CA ARG A 207 -6.13 18.16 4.94
C ARG A 207 -5.53 18.59 3.61
N LEU A 208 -5.29 17.65 2.70
CA LEU A 208 -4.79 17.93 1.36
C LEU A 208 -5.73 18.85 0.58
N ARG A 209 -7.04 18.57 0.60
CA ARG A 209 -8.04 19.42 -0.06
C ARG A 209 -8.10 20.82 0.53
N ASP A 210 -7.94 20.96 1.85
CA ASP A 210 -7.91 22.25 2.51
C ASP A 210 -6.65 23.05 2.13
N LEU A 211 -5.49 22.40 2.15
CA LEU A 211 -4.21 23.00 1.72
C LEU A 211 -4.24 23.43 0.25
N GLN A 212 -4.80 22.60 -0.63
CA GLN A 212 -4.96 22.93 -2.06
C GLN A 212 -5.88 24.13 -2.23
N ARG A 213 -7.02 24.19 -1.51
CA ARG A 213 -7.91 25.36 -1.52
C ARG A 213 -7.20 26.62 -1.04
N SER A 214 -6.47 26.56 0.07
CA SER A 214 -5.68 27.68 0.57
C SER A 214 -4.59 28.13 -0.42
N SER A 215 -3.94 27.18 -1.09
CA SER A 215 -2.92 27.48 -2.10
C SER A 215 -3.51 28.17 -3.33
N SER A 216 -4.66 27.72 -3.82
CA SER A 216 -5.37 28.36 -4.93
C SER A 216 -5.82 29.78 -4.57
N GLN A 217 -6.42 29.96 -3.39
CA GLN A 217 -6.82 31.30 -2.89
C GLN A 217 -5.62 32.25 -2.74
N THR A 218 -4.49 31.75 -2.23
CA THR A 218 -3.25 32.53 -2.10
C THR A 218 -2.71 32.90 -3.48
N GLN A 219 -2.75 31.97 -4.44
CA GLN A 219 -2.33 32.22 -5.82
C GLN A 219 -3.18 33.30 -6.50
N GLU A 220 -4.50 33.27 -6.32
CA GLU A 220 -5.43 34.28 -6.84
C GLU A 220 -5.15 35.66 -6.24
N ARG A 221 -4.91 35.74 -4.93
CA ARG A 221 -4.54 37.01 -4.26
C ARG A 221 -3.22 37.55 -4.79
N LEU A 222 -2.21 36.68 -4.97
CA LEU A 222 -0.93 37.05 -5.58
C LEU A 222 -1.11 37.62 -6.99
N THR A 223 -1.96 37.00 -7.82
CA THR A 223 -2.21 37.50 -9.18
C THR A 223 -2.92 38.86 -9.17
N LYS A 224 -3.84 39.10 -8.23
CA LYS A 224 -4.47 40.42 -8.05
C LYS A 224 -3.44 41.46 -7.65
N LEU A 225 -2.63 41.20 -6.63
CA LEU A 225 -1.57 42.12 -6.19
C LEU A 225 -0.55 42.42 -7.29
N GLN A 226 -0.18 41.44 -8.11
CA GLN A 226 0.72 41.66 -9.25
C GLN A 226 0.12 42.62 -10.29
N ARG A 227 -1.19 42.53 -10.55
CA ARG A 227 -1.88 43.46 -11.45
C ARG A 227 -1.99 44.86 -10.85
N ASP A 228 -2.28 44.95 -9.56
CA ASP A 228 -2.37 46.23 -8.86
C ASP A 228 -1.00 46.91 -8.75
N GLU A 229 0.06 46.15 -8.50
CA GLU A 229 1.45 46.61 -8.53
C GLU A 229 1.81 47.17 -9.92
N ALA A 230 1.47 46.46 -11.01
CA ALA A 230 1.71 46.94 -12.37
C ALA A 230 0.97 48.25 -12.66
N ARG A 231 -0.33 48.33 -12.33
CA ARG A 231 -1.15 49.54 -12.51
C ARG A 231 -0.60 50.74 -11.74
N LEU A 232 -0.16 50.53 -10.50
CA LEU A 232 0.41 51.61 -9.68
C LEU A 232 1.78 52.06 -10.20
N ASN A 233 2.61 51.14 -10.70
CA ASN A 233 3.87 51.50 -11.35
C ASN A 233 3.61 52.35 -12.60
N ASP A 234 2.64 51.98 -13.43
CA ASP A 234 2.27 52.74 -14.63
C ASP A 234 1.75 54.14 -14.28
N LEU A 235 0.91 54.23 -13.24
CA LEU A 235 0.40 55.50 -12.71
C LEU A 235 1.56 56.38 -12.21
N LEU A 236 2.45 55.85 -11.36
CA LEU A 236 3.63 56.56 -10.87
C LEU A 236 4.51 57.06 -12.02
N ALA A 237 4.76 56.23 -13.03
CA ALA A 237 5.54 56.62 -14.21
C ALA A 237 4.86 57.76 -15.00
N SER A 238 3.53 57.78 -15.08
CA SER A 238 2.79 58.86 -15.72
C SER A 238 2.83 60.17 -14.93
N LEU A 239 2.72 60.09 -13.60
CA LEU A 239 2.80 61.24 -12.69
C LEU A 239 4.20 61.86 -12.70
N GLU A 240 5.25 61.04 -12.69
CA GLU A 240 6.62 61.52 -12.77
C GLU A 240 6.91 62.19 -14.13
N ARG A 241 6.39 61.64 -15.23
CA ARG A 241 6.48 62.27 -16.55
C ARG A 241 5.77 63.62 -16.60
N ALA A 242 4.55 63.70 -16.05
CA ALA A 242 3.78 64.95 -15.99
C ALA A 242 4.49 66.02 -15.13
N ARG A 243 5.04 65.62 -13.98
CA ARG A 243 5.82 66.51 -13.11
C ARG A 243 7.03 67.10 -13.82
N ARG A 244 7.83 66.26 -14.50
CA ARG A 244 9.01 66.72 -15.27
C ARG A 244 8.63 67.70 -16.38
N ALA A 245 7.52 67.47 -17.08
CA ALA A 245 7.03 68.38 -18.11
C ALA A 245 6.59 69.74 -17.53
N ALA A 246 5.91 69.74 -16.39
CA ALA A 246 5.51 70.97 -15.70
C ALA A 246 6.73 71.78 -15.19
N GLU A 247 7.74 71.11 -14.63
CA GLU A 247 9.00 71.73 -14.20
C GLU A 247 9.77 72.34 -15.39
N ALA A 248 9.84 71.64 -16.53
CA ALA A 248 10.45 72.15 -17.77
C ALA A 248 9.72 73.40 -18.33
N SER A 249 8.37 73.40 -18.30
CA SER A 249 7.57 74.55 -18.76
C SER A 249 7.71 75.79 -17.87
N ARG A 250 7.97 75.61 -16.56
CA ARG A 250 8.21 76.73 -15.62
C ARG A 250 9.63 77.29 -15.73
N GLY A 251 10.63 76.45 -16.01
CA GLY A 251 12.02 76.90 -16.21
C GLY A 251 12.24 77.63 -17.54
N GLY A 252 11.43 77.35 -18.57
CA GLY A 252 11.49 78.04 -19.87
C GLY A 252 10.80 79.40 -19.93
N ALA A 253 10.02 79.78 -18.90
CA ALA A 253 9.31 81.07 -18.84
C ALA A 253 10.08 82.17 -18.08
N THR A 254 11.25 81.86 -17.54
CA THR A 254 12.10 82.76 -16.74
C THR A 254 13.46 83.05 -17.35
N GLY A 255 13.67 82.72 -18.64
CA GLY A 255 14.85 83.09 -19.43
C GLY A 255 14.45 83.95 -20.62
#